data_AF-A0A3B8LJC8-F1
#
_entry.id   AF-A0A3B8LJC8-F1
#
_cell.length_a   1.000
_cell.length_b   1.000
_cell.length_c   1.000
_cell.angle_alpha   90.00
_cell.angle_beta   90.00
_cell.angle_gamma   90.00
#
_symmetry.space_group_name_H-M   'P 1'
#
loop_
_entity.id
_entity.type
_entity.pdbx_description
1 polymer ?
#
loop_
_entity_poly.entity_id
_entity_poly.type
_entity_poly.pdbx_seq_one_letter_code
_entity_poly.pdbx_strand_id
1 'polypeptide(L)'
;MFLTQWFTAFLLWFVPESLREKGSGTERQAKLLVGFSAFLALSGIPFAFDAFNSQHNITAGTLLLGGAALVGAQPFVLKYWGSLKLSGHMMMGALFAILIGLASISTGMISTSMMWAAPTPLIAVLLMGNGPGFFWTVMVSLLYTTFYALEINNIKFVPMNSNESIHFDWYISLVGLSALVYILSRLYEQSRREALDELAEANKAKSFYLANMSHEIRTPLNAIIGYSELMLEDAEEYEIPTLQEDLNKVHISGKNLLTLINDVLDLSKIEAGKMEVFLEDIEINQLVEEIEVTTHPLAQKNNNTL
;
A
#
# COMPACT_ATOMS: atom_id res chain seq x y z
N MET A 1 10.71 -17.08 -8.59
CA MET A 1 11.22 -16.97 -7.21
C MET A 1 12.70 -16.57 -7.16
N PHE A 2 13.61 -17.26 -7.86
CA PHE A 2 15.05 -16.94 -7.86
C PHE A 2 15.42 -15.54 -8.40
N LEU A 3 14.85 -15.12 -9.53
CA LEU A 3 15.10 -13.78 -10.11
C LEU A 3 14.72 -12.64 -9.16
N THR A 4 13.61 -12.81 -8.42
CA THR A 4 13.11 -11.81 -7.48
C THR A 4 14.03 -11.68 -6.26
N GLN A 5 14.57 -12.79 -5.76
CA GLN A 5 15.51 -12.79 -4.65
C GLN A 5 16.85 -12.18 -5.05
N TRP A 6 17.38 -12.54 -6.22
CA TRP A 6 18.62 -11.95 -6.75
C TRP A 6 18.49 -10.44 -6.95
N PHE A 7 17.38 -9.99 -7.54
CA PHE A 7 17.13 -8.57 -7.76
C PHE A 7 17.01 -7.80 -6.43
N THR A 8 16.34 -8.40 -5.44
CA THR A 8 16.24 -7.78 -4.10
C THR A 8 17.60 -7.69 -3.42
N ALA A 9 18.42 -8.73 -3.50
CA ALA A 9 19.78 -8.73 -2.98
C ALA A 9 20.66 -7.68 -3.68
N PHE A 10 20.51 -7.56 -5.00
CA PHE A 10 21.19 -6.53 -5.80
C PHE A 10 20.82 -5.11 -5.33
N LEU A 11 19.53 -4.80 -5.17
CA LEU A 11 19.11 -3.48 -4.68
C LEU A 11 19.65 -3.22 -3.27
N LEU A 12 19.54 -4.22 -2.39
CA LEU A 12 20.01 -4.11 -1.00
C LEU A 12 21.51 -3.81 -0.92
N TRP A 13 22.33 -4.33 -1.84
CA TRP A 13 23.78 -4.06 -1.85
C TRP A 13 24.15 -2.56 -1.91
N PHE A 14 23.26 -1.74 -2.47
CA PHE A 14 23.42 -0.28 -2.54
C PHE A 14 22.78 0.47 -1.37
N VAL A 15 21.87 -0.15 -0.62
CA VAL A 15 21.16 0.51 0.49
C VAL A 15 21.96 0.34 1.79
N PRO A 16 22.49 1.43 2.40
CA PRO A 16 23.19 1.38 3.67
C PRO A 16 22.30 0.94 4.83
N GLU A 17 22.91 0.32 5.85
CA GLU A 17 22.21 -0.18 7.05
C GLU A 17 21.48 0.93 7.81
N SER A 18 22.08 2.12 7.91
CA SER A 18 21.47 3.28 8.57
C SER A 18 20.13 3.74 7.98
N LEU A 19 19.86 3.42 6.71
CA LEU A 19 18.57 3.67 6.08
C LEU A 19 17.58 2.52 6.26
N ARG A 20 18.07 1.29 6.48
CA ARG A 20 17.24 0.13 6.80
C ARG A 20 16.70 0.21 8.23
N GLU A 21 17.52 0.68 9.16
CA GLU A 21 17.15 0.83 10.58
C GLU A 21 16.14 1.96 10.83
N LYS A 22 16.06 2.96 9.94
CA LYS A 22 15.10 4.08 10.05
C LYS A 22 13.64 3.69 9.79
N GLY A 23 13.37 2.45 9.39
CA GLY A 23 12.03 1.92 9.14
C GLY A 23 11.78 1.52 7.69
N SER A 24 10.76 0.66 7.51
CA SER A 24 10.42 0.01 6.24
C SER A 24 10.15 0.99 5.08
N GLY A 25 9.63 2.18 5.39
CA GLY A 25 9.39 3.24 4.40
C GLY A 25 10.68 3.79 3.79
N THR A 26 11.68 4.12 4.61
CA THR A 26 12.97 4.69 4.16
C THR A 26 13.75 3.67 3.34
N GLU A 27 13.77 2.40 3.77
CA GLU A 27 14.39 1.32 3.01
C GLU A 27 13.71 1.14 1.64
N ARG A 28 12.38 1.19 1.59
CA ARG A 28 11.63 1.09 0.33
C ARG A 28 11.98 2.23 -0.62
N GLN A 29 12.02 3.47 -0.13
CA GLN A 29 12.41 4.63 -0.94
C GLN A 29 13.83 4.50 -1.47
N ALA A 30 14.76 4.00 -0.65
CA ALA A 30 16.14 3.73 -1.07
C ALA A 30 16.22 2.67 -2.18
N LYS A 31 15.48 1.56 -2.05
CA LYS A 31 15.38 0.52 -3.10
C LYS A 31 14.76 1.07 -4.39
N LEU A 32 13.72 1.91 -4.27
CA LEU A 32 13.09 2.57 -5.41
C LEU A 32 14.07 3.50 -6.13
N LEU A 33 14.84 4.31 -5.40
CA LEU A 33 15.86 5.18 -5.98
C LEU A 33 16.89 4.37 -6.77
N VAL A 34 17.41 3.28 -6.19
CA VAL A 34 18.41 2.42 -6.85
C VAL A 34 17.84 1.79 -8.11
N GLY A 35 16.65 1.19 -8.02
CA GLY A 35 15.99 0.56 -9.16
C GLY A 35 15.65 1.55 -10.28
N PHE A 36 15.15 2.73 -9.92
CA PHE A 36 14.80 3.79 -10.87
C PHE A 36 16.05 4.38 -11.53
N SER A 37 17.13 4.58 -10.78
CA SER A 37 18.44 5.00 -11.31
C SER A 37 18.97 4.00 -12.35
N ALA A 38 18.93 2.71 -12.02
CA ALA A 38 19.39 1.66 -12.93
C ALA A 38 18.54 1.60 -14.20
N PHE A 39 17.21 1.70 -14.06
CA PHE A 39 16.29 1.76 -15.19
C PHE A 39 16.63 2.93 -16.12
N LEU A 40 16.69 4.16 -15.60
CA LEU A 40 16.97 5.36 -16.40
C LEU A 40 18.35 5.31 -17.07
N ALA A 41 19.37 4.86 -16.34
CA ALA A 41 20.73 4.73 -16.88
C ALA A 41 20.79 3.73 -18.05
N LEU A 42 20.14 2.57 -17.90
CA LEU A 42 20.08 1.57 -18.97
C LEU A 42 19.25 2.04 -20.17
N SER A 43 18.15 2.75 -19.92
CA SER A 43 17.32 3.32 -20.99
C SER A 43 18.09 4.37 -21.81
N GLY A 44 18.96 5.17 -21.20
CA GLY A 44 19.71 6.22 -21.92
C GLY A 44 20.69 5.71 -22.98
N ILE A 45 21.21 4.48 -22.85
CA ILE A 45 22.29 3.94 -23.71
C ILE A 45 21.81 3.71 -25.16
N PRO A 46 20.69 3.01 -25.42
CA PRO A 46 20.14 2.89 -26.77
C PRO A 46 19.87 4.25 -27.43
N PHE A 47 19.37 5.25 -26.69
CA PHE A 47 19.09 6.57 -27.25
C PHE A 47 20.35 7.32 -27.64
N ALA A 48 21.39 7.20 -26.83
CA ALA A 48 22.66 7.78 -27.22
C ALA A 48 23.24 7.10 -28.46
N PHE A 49 23.13 5.77 -28.55
CA PHE A 49 23.58 5.03 -29.73
C PHE A 49 22.81 5.47 -30.99
N ASP A 50 21.49 5.59 -30.91
CA ASP A 50 20.67 6.10 -32.02
C ASP A 50 21.03 7.54 -32.40
N ALA A 51 21.22 8.42 -31.41
CA ALA A 51 21.64 9.80 -31.62
C ALA A 51 22.99 9.88 -32.34
N PHE A 52 23.97 9.05 -31.99
CA PHE A 52 25.27 9.03 -32.67
C PHE A 52 25.22 8.43 -34.08
N ASN A 53 24.50 7.32 -34.27
CA ASN A 53 24.62 6.52 -35.50
C ASN A 53 23.53 6.82 -36.53
N SER A 54 22.28 6.97 -36.10
CA SER A 54 21.15 7.20 -37.00
C SER A 54 20.99 8.69 -37.29
N GLN A 55 21.04 9.52 -36.24
CA GLN A 55 20.74 10.95 -36.33
C GLN A 55 21.99 11.82 -36.51
N HIS A 56 23.20 11.24 -36.40
CA HIS A 56 24.48 11.96 -36.48
C HIS A 56 24.56 13.19 -35.53
N ASN A 57 23.80 13.15 -34.43
CA ASN A 57 23.66 14.22 -33.45
C ASN A 57 24.57 13.95 -32.24
N ILE A 58 25.82 14.40 -32.36
CA ILE A 58 26.85 14.22 -31.33
C ILE A 58 26.45 14.89 -30.01
N THR A 59 25.80 16.05 -30.08
CA THR A 59 25.38 16.81 -28.89
C THR A 59 24.31 16.04 -28.11
N ALA A 60 23.29 15.51 -28.77
CA ALA A 60 22.27 14.69 -28.13
C ALA A 60 22.86 13.40 -27.55
N GLY A 61 23.69 12.69 -28.32
CA GLY A 61 24.30 11.44 -27.89
C GLY A 61 25.21 11.60 -26.67
N THR A 62 26.02 12.65 -26.62
CA THR A 62 26.90 12.94 -25.48
C THR A 62 26.11 13.33 -24.23
N LEU A 63 25.06 14.14 -24.38
CA LEU A 63 24.16 14.51 -23.28
C LEU A 63 23.46 13.27 -22.68
N LEU A 64 22.98 12.36 -23.53
CA LEU A 64 22.29 11.14 -23.12
C LEU A 64 23.23 10.16 -22.42
N LEU A 65 24.44 9.90 -22.95
CA LEU A 65 25.42 9.04 -22.27
C LEU A 65 25.91 9.64 -20.96
N GLY A 66 26.29 10.92 -20.96
CA GLY A 66 26.77 11.60 -19.76
C GLY A 66 25.69 11.62 -18.67
N GLY A 67 24.46 11.91 -19.06
CA GLY A 67 23.29 11.84 -18.21
C GLY A 67 23.03 10.44 -17.64
N ALA A 68 23.04 9.42 -18.48
CA ALA A 68 22.89 8.03 -18.07
C ALA A 68 23.98 7.60 -17.07
N ALA A 69 25.22 8.01 -17.29
CA ALA A 69 26.32 7.75 -16.36
C ALA A 69 26.13 8.46 -15.01
N LEU A 70 25.70 9.74 -15.02
CA LEU A 70 25.42 10.49 -13.80
C LEU A 70 24.26 9.89 -13.01
N VAL A 71 23.18 9.48 -13.67
CA VAL A 71 22.04 8.81 -13.02
C VAL A 71 22.44 7.42 -12.53
N GLY A 72 23.23 6.66 -13.30
CA GLY A 72 23.74 5.34 -12.93
C GLY A 72 24.74 5.36 -11.77
N ALA A 73 25.38 6.50 -11.49
CA ALA A 73 26.27 6.67 -10.34
C ALA A 73 25.52 6.87 -9.00
N GLN A 74 24.24 7.21 -9.04
CA GLN A 74 23.47 7.59 -7.85
C GLN A 74 23.30 6.47 -6.81
N PRO A 75 23.15 5.19 -7.17
CA PRO A 75 23.22 4.09 -6.22
C PRO A 75 24.52 4.07 -5.40
N PHE A 76 25.65 4.46 -5.99
CA PHE A 76 26.93 4.54 -5.27
C PHE A 76 26.98 5.76 -4.35
N VAL A 77 26.44 6.91 -4.78
CA VAL A 77 26.28 8.08 -3.90
C VAL A 77 25.46 7.69 -2.67
N LEU A 78 24.32 7.02 -2.87
CA LEU A 78 23.48 6.53 -1.77
C LEU A 78 24.27 5.62 -0.83
N LYS A 79 25.02 4.65 -1.39
CA LYS A 79 25.81 3.67 -0.64
C LYS A 79 26.88 4.32 0.24
N TYR A 80 27.64 5.27 -0.30
CA TYR A 80 28.79 5.86 0.40
C TYR A 80 28.41 7.02 1.32
N TRP A 81 27.37 7.79 0.98
CA TRP A 81 26.99 9.00 1.73
C TRP A 81 25.82 8.77 2.68
N GLY A 82 25.09 7.66 2.54
CA GLY A 82 24.00 7.29 3.44
C GLY A 82 22.79 8.24 3.42
N SER A 83 22.72 9.16 2.47
CA SER A 83 21.69 10.20 2.39
C SER A 83 20.79 10.00 1.19
N LEU A 84 19.56 9.56 1.46
CA LEU A 84 18.50 9.40 0.46
C LEU A 84 18.19 10.71 -0.26
N LYS A 85 18.09 11.82 0.48
CA LYS A 85 17.78 13.14 -0.08
C LYS A 85 18.89 13.64 -1.00
N LEU A 86 20.15 13.50 -0.60
CA LEU A 86 21.28 13.95 -1.42
C LEU A 86 21.33 13.18 -2.75
N SER A 87 21.31 11.85 -2.67
CA SER A 87 21.32 10.99 -3.86
C SER A 87 20.12 11.27 -4.77
N GLY A 88 18.93 11.45 -4.19
CA GLY A 88 17.72 11.74 -4.97
C GLY A 88 17.76 13.10 -5.66
N HIS A 89 18.21 14.16 -4.99
CA HIS A 89 18.39 15.48 -5.62
C HIS A 89 19.45 15.46 -6.72
N MET A 90 20.56 14.75 -6.52
CA MET A 90 21.61 14.60 -7.55
C MET A 90 21.11 13.84 -8.78
N MET A 91 20.36 12.75 -8.57
CA MET A 91 19.71 12.00 -9.64
C MET A 91 18.75 12.90 -10.44
N MET A 92 17.85 13.58 -9.73
CA MET A 92 16.85 14.45 -10.35
C MET A 92 17.50 15.64 -11.05
N GLY A 93 18.57 16.21 -10.50
CA GLY A 93 19.38 17.25 -11.13
C GLY A 93 20.00 16.81 -12.45
N ALA A 94 20.59 15.62 -12.48
CA ALA A 94 21.13 15.04 -13.71
C ALA A 94 20.02 14.83 -14.76
N LEU A 95 18.89 14.23 -14.36
CA LEU A 95 17.75 14.04 -15.26
C LEU A 95 17.22 15.38 -15.80
N PHE A 96 17.07 16.37 -14.94
CA PHE A 96 16.56 17.70 -15.30
C PHE A 96 17.50 18.43 -16.28
N ALA A 97 18.82 18.33 -16.07
CA ALA A 97 19.81 18.88 -16.99
C ALA A 97 19.75 18.22 -18.37
N ILE A 98 19.51 16.90 -18.44
CA ILE A 98 19.28 16.20 -19.71
C ILE A 98 18.03 16.74 -20.39
N LEU A 99 16.90 16.86 -19.67
CA LEU A 99 15.65 17.34 -20.26
C LEU A 99 15.78 18.76 -20.83
N ILE A 100 16.46 19.65 -20.10
CA ILE A 100 16.80 21.01 -20.55
C ILE A 100 17.68 20.98 -21.80
N GLY A 101 18.76 20.20 -21.77
CA GLY A 101 19.69 20.08 -22.89
C GLY A 101 19.00 19.59 -24.15
N LEU A 102 18.18 18.54 -24.03
CA LEU A 102 17.39 18.00 -25.14
C LEU A 102 16.38 19.01 -25.66
N ALA A 103 15.67 19.73 -24.80
CA ALA A 103 14.72 20.76 -25.23
C ALA A 103 15.42 21.89 -26.01
N SER A 104 16.62 22.28 -25.55
CA SER A 104 17.42 23.35 -26.17
C SER A 104 17.91 23.02 -27.58
N ILE A 105 18.15 21.74 -27.88
CA ILE A 105 18.61 21.27 -29.20
C ILE A 105 17.48 20.70 -30.08
N SER A 106 16.23 20.81 -29.64
CA SER A 106 15.05 20.28 -30.32
C SER A 106 14.02 21.40 -30.54
N THR A 107 12.72 21.10 -30.47
CA THR A 107 11.60 22.01 -30.70
C THR A 107 11.31 22.96 -29.52
N GLY A 108 12.21 23.06 -28.53
CA GLY A 108 12.05 23.96 -27.39
C GLY A 108 10.88 23.57 -26.49
N MET A 109 9.91 24.48 -26.30
CA MET A 109 8.74 24.27 -25.43
C MET A 109 7.86 23.07 -25.84
N ILE A 110 7.84 22.75 -27.14
CA ILE A 110 6.97 21.70 -27.70
C ILE A 110 7.65 20.32 -27.60
N SER A 111 8.91 20.25 -27.15
CA SER A 111 9.66 19.00 -27.15
C SER A 111 9.08 17.96 -26.20
N THR A 112 9.23 16.68 -26.54
CA THR A 112 8.83 15.59 -25.64
C THR A 112 9.58 15.65 -24.31
N SER A 113 10.84 16.13 -24.31
CA SER A 113 11.60 16.32 -23.07
C SER A 113 10.96 17.33 -22.12
N MET A 114 10.29 18.37 -22.65
CA MET A 114 9.51 19.30 -21.82
C MET A 114 8.28 18.65 -21.21
N MET A 115 7.60 17.73 -21.90
CA MET A 115 6.48 16.99 -21.31
C MET A 115 6.93 16.13 -20.11
N TRP A 116 8.11 15.51 -20.19
CA TRP A 116 8.65 14.67 -19.12
C TRP A 116 9.26 15.41 -17.93
N ALA A 117 9.35 16.74 -18.00
CA ALA A 117 9.66 17.56 -16.83
C ALA A 117 8.47 17.58 -15.84
N ALA A 118 7.22 17.44 -16.31
CA ALA A 118 6.03 17.55 -15.48
C ALA A 118 5.91 16.47 -14.37
N PRO A 119 6.25 15.19 -14.59
CA PRO A 119 6.21 14.17 -13.53
C PRO A 119 7.31 14.30 -12.46
N THR A 120 8.32 15.16 -12.65
CA THR A 120 9.47 15.23 -11.74
C THR A 120 9.14 15.55 -10.28
N PRO A 121 8.13 16.40 -9.93
CA PRO A 121 7.75 16.62 -8.55
C PRO A 121 7.15 15.36 -7.91
N LEU A 122 6.35 14.59 -8.66
CA LEU A 122 5.79 13.33 -8.20
C LEU A 122 6.89 12.30 -7.90
N ILE A 123 7.89 12.21 -8.79
CA ILE A 123 9.07 11.36 -8.59
C ILE A 123 9.81 11.77 -7.32
N ALA A 124 10.01 13.07 -7.10
CA ALA A 124 10.65 13.57 -5.90
C ALA A 124 9.88 13.26 -4.61
N VAL A 125 8.53 13.36 -4.63
CA VAL A 125 7.68 12.94 -3.51
C VAL A 125 7.84 11.46 -3.22
N LEU A 126 7.76 10.62 -4.25
CA LEU A 126 7.87 9.18 -4.10
C LEU A 126 9.21 8.78 -3.49
N LEU A 127 10.31 9.37 -3.97
CA LEU A 127 11.66 8.98 -3.60
C LEU A 127 12.16 9.62 -2.30
N MET A 128 11.69 10.82 -1.96
CA MET A 128 12.29 11.62 -0.88
C MET A 128 11.27 12.33 0.03
N GLY A 129 9.97 12.23 -0.27
CA GLY A 129 8.88 12.86 0.48
C GLY A 129 8.47 14.27 0.02
N ASN A 130 7.53 14.86 0.75
CA ASN A 130 6.81 16.08 0.31
C ASN A 130 7.69 17.33 0.13
N GLY A 131 8.67 17.55 1.01
CA GLY A 131 9.55 18.74 0.94
C GLY A 131 10.32 18.82 -0.39
N PRO A 132 11.06 17.78 -0.78
CA PRO A 132 11.69 17.69 -2.10
C PRO A 132 10.70 17.79 -3.27
N GLY A 133 9.50 17.24 -3.11
CA GLY A 133 8.41 17.39 -4.08
C GLY A 133 8.12 18.85 -4.39
N PHE A 134 7.88 19.66 -3.36
CA PHE A 134 7.63 21.09 -3.52
C PHE A 134 8.81 21.82 -4.17
N PHE A 135 10.05 21.52 -3.76
CA PHE A 135 11.25 22.08 -4.38
C PHE A 135 11.27 21.81 -5.89
N TRP A 136 11.02 20.57 -6.31
CA TRP A 136 11.01 20.20 -7.73
C TRP A 136 9.81 20.78 -8.48
N THR A 137 8.66 20.99 -7.85
CA THR A 137 7.56 21.77 -8.44
C THR A 137 8.02 23.17 -8.82
N VAL A 138 8.70 23.88 -7.91
CA VAL A 138 9.22 25.23 -8.19
C VAL A 138 10.23 25.19 -9.34
N MET A 139 11.15 24.20 -9.35
CA MET A 139 12.13 24.07 -10.44
C MET A 139 11.47 23.85 -11.81
N VAL A 140 10.45 23.00 -11.88
CA VAL A 140 9.69 22.75 -13.11
C VAL A 140 8.94 23.99 -13.57
N SER A 141 8.28 24.71 -12.66
CA SER A 141 7.59 25.96 -13.01
C SER A 141 8.57 27.01 -13.55
N LEU A 142 9.75 27.15 -12.92
CA LEU A 142 10.81 28.04 -13.41
C LEU A 142 11.32 27.62 -14.78
N LEU A 143 11.47 26.32 -15.03
CA LEU A 143 11.87 25.78 -16.33
C LEU A 143 10.87 26.16 -17.44
N TYR A 144 9.58 25.87 -17.25
CA TYR A 144 8.55 26.23 -18.23
C TYR A 144 8.47 27.75 -18.44
N THR A 145 8.55 28.53 -17.37
CA THR A 145 8.56 30.00 -17.48
C THR A 145 9.76 30.49 -18.28
N THR A 146 10.93 29.89 -18.07
CA THR A 146 12.15 30.23 -18.80
C THR A 146 12.00 29.92 -20.28
N PHE A 147 11.62 28.69 -20.64
CA PHE A 147 11.48 28.32 -22.06
C PHE A 147 10.36 29.10 -22.77
N TYR A 148 9.25 29.39 -22.09
CA TYR A 148 8.23 30.29 -22.60
C TYR A 148 8.78 31.70 -22.85
N ALA A 149 9.57 32.24 -21.91
CA ALA A 149 10.23 33.53 -22.08
C ALA A 149 11.23 33.51 -23.25
N LEU A 150 11.97 32.42 -23.46
CA LEU A 150 12.89 32.30 -24.61
C LEU A 150 12.11 32.31 -25.94
N GLU A 151 10.97 31.62 -26.00
CA GLU A 151 10.11 31.55 -27.18
C GLU A 151 9.54 32.91 -27.58
N ILE A 152 8.98 33.67 -26.63
CA ILE A 152 8.44 35.02 -26.92
C ILE A 152 9.54 36.02 -27.33
N ASN A 153 10.79 35.77 -26.95
CA ASN A 153 11.95 36.56 -27.36
C ASN A 153 12.57 36.09 -28.69
N ASN A 154 11.86 35.24 -29.46
CA ASN A 154 12.25 34.76 -30.78
C ASN A 154 13.60 34.01 -30.81
N ILE A 155 13.95 33.33 -29.72
CA ILE A 155 15.11 32.43 -29.72
C ILE A 155 14.78 31.21 -30.60
N LYS A 156 15.62 30.97 -31.60
CA LYS A 156 15.40 29.93 -32.61
C LYS A 156 15.69 28.55 -32.05
N PHE A 157 14.65 27.72 -31.97
CA PHE A 157 14.74 26.28 -31.73
C PHE A 157 14.68 25.51 -33.07
N VAL A 158 14.99 24.21 -33.05
CA VAL A 158 14.94 23.37 -34.25
C VAL A 158 13.48 23.16 -34.66
N PRO A 159 13.09 23.46 -35.91
CA PRO A 159 11.69 23.33 -36.35
C PRO A 159 11.24 21.86 -36.41
N MET A 160 9.98 21.62 -36.06
CA MET A 160 9.39 20.27 -35.86
C MET A 160 9.31 19.39 -37.12
N ASN A 161 9.62 19.90 -38.32
CA ASN A 161 9.39 19.19 -39.59
C ASN A 161 10.58 18.37 -40.14
N SER A 162 11.70 18.27 -39.43
CA SER A 162 12.78 17.35 -39.79
C SER A 162 12.40 15.90 -39.46
N ASN A 163 12.53 14.98 -40.41
CA ASN A 163 12.29 13.54 -40.20
C ASN A 163 13.09 12.96 -39.00
N GLU A 164 14.22 13.59 -38.64
CA GLU A 164 15.06 13.24 -37.49
C GLU A 164 14.38 13.50 -36.13
N SER A 165 13.43 14.44 -36.04
CA SER A 165 12.78 14.80 -34.76
C SER A 165 11.69 13.81 -34.35
N ILE A 166 11.01 13.19 -35.33
CA ILE A 166 9.82 12.36 -35.08
C ILE A 166 10.19 11.05 -34.36
N HIS A 167 11.22 10.33 -34.81
CA HIS A 167 11.62 9.07 -34.15
C HIS A 167 12.13 9.30 -32.73
N PHE A 168 12.91 10.38 -32.53
CA PHE A 168 13.44 10.77 -31.24
C PHE A 168 12.35 11.04 -30.19
N ASP A 169 11.30 11.77 -30.58
CA ASP A 169 10.18 12.11 -29.69
C ASP A 169 9.32 10.90 -29.28
N TRP A 170 9.07 9.95 -30.19
CA TRP A 170 8.32 8.73 -29.87
C TRP A 170 9.00 7.86 -28.82
N TYR A 171 10.33 7.78 -28.89
CA TYR A 171 11.13 6.99 -27.96
C TYR A 171 11.15 7.57 -26.54
N ILE A 172 11.37 8.88 -26.42
CA ILE A 172 11.31 9.57 -25.13
C ILE A 172 9.92 9.42 -24.52
N SER A 173 8.87 9.51 -25.34
CA SER A 173 7.49 9.27 -24.92
C SER A 173 7.29 7.87 -24.33
N LEU A 174 7.82 6.83 -24.97
CA LEU A 174 7.66 5.44 -24.50
C LEU A 174 8.39 5.19 -23.18
N VAL A 175 9.63 5.68 -23.06
CA VAL A 175 10.42 5.54 -21.82
C VAL A 175 9.74 6.26 -20.68
N GLY A 176 9.37 7.52 -20.89
CA GLY A 176 8.71 8.27 -19.85
C GLY A 176 7.36 7.64 -19.47
N LEU A 177 6.60 7.12 -20.44
CA LEU A 177 5.33 6.45 -20.15
C LEU A 177 5.56 5.19 -19.30
N SER A 178 6.58 4.40 -19.64
CA SER A 178 6.95 3.23 -18.83
C SER A 178 7.44 3.61 -17.43
N ALA A 179 8.20 4.70 -17.29
CA ALA A 179 8.63 5.24 -16.01
C ALA A 179 7.41 5.68 -15.17
N LEU A 180 6.48 6.43 -15.79
CA LEU A 180 5.27 6.91 -15.15
C LEU A 180 4.39 5.75 -14.69
N VAL A 181 4.16 4.76 -15.57
CA VAL A 181 3.39 3.56 -15.21
C VAL A 181 4.05 2.83 -14.04
N TYR A 182 5.37 2.64 -14.08
CA TYR A 182 6.12 2.03 -12.97
C TYR A 182 5.92 2.81 -11.66
N ILE A 183 6.04 4.14 -11.69
CA ILE A 183 5.85 5.01 -10.53
C ILE A 183 4.41 4.93 -10.00
N LEU A 184 3.42 5.03 -10.87
CA LEU A 184 1.99 4.95 -10.51
C LEU A 184 1.65 3.58 -9.92
N SER A 185 2.16 2.48 -10.48
CA SER A 185 2.01 1.15 -9.91
C SER A 185 2.59 1.07 -8.50
N ARG A 186 3.76 1.69 -8.25
CA ARG A 186 4.38 1.70 -6.91
C ARG A 186 3.61 2.54 -5.91
N LEU A 187 3.07 3.68 -6.32
CA LEU A 187 2.19 4.52 -5.49
C LEU A 187 0.91 3.77 -5.12
N TYR A 188 0.29 3.11 -6.10
CA TYR A 188 -0.90 2.30 -5.87
C TYR A 188 -0.64 1.14 -4.90
N GLU A 189 0.47 0.40 -5.09
CA GLU A 189 0.88 -0.66 -4.16
C GLU A 189 1.14 -0.13 -2.74
N GLN A 190 1.68 1.08 -2.60
CA GLN A 190 1.90 1.71 -1.30
C GLN A 190 0.59 2.01 -0.59
N SER A 191 -0.28 2.77 -1.25
CA SER A 191 -1.58 3.16 -0.68
C SER A 191 -2.42 1.92 -0.33
N ARG A 192 -2.41 0.89 -1.19
CA ARG A 192 -3.10 -0.37 -0.91
C ARG A 192 -2.56 -1.06 0.33
N ARG A 193 -1.24 -1.06 0.55
CA ARG A 193 -0.64 -1.71 1.71
C ARG A 193 -0.94 -0.95 3.00
N GLU A 194 -0.85 0.38 2.98
CA GLU A 194 -1.21 1.22 4.13
C GLU A 194 -2.66 1.01 4.54
N ALA A 195 -3.59 0.94 3.58
CA ALA A 195 -4.99 0.62 3.86
C ALA A 195 -5.18 -0.80 4.44
N LEU A 196 -4.41 -1.79 3.97
CA LEU A 196 -4.47 -3.15 4.52
C LEU A 196 -3.93 -3.22 5.95
N ASP A 197 -2.83 -2.52 6.23
CA ASP A 197 -2.24 -2.47 7.57
C ASP A 197 -3.19 -1.77 8.56
N GLU A 198 -3.84 -0.67 8.16
CA GLU A 198 -4.86 0.03 8.95
C GLU A 198 -6.09 -0.86 9.22
N LEU A 199 -6.58 -1.57 8.21
CA LEU A 199 -7.66 -2.54 8.36
C LEU A 199 -7.29 -3.68 9.31
N ALA A 200 -6.05 -4.17 9.24
CA ALA A 200 -5.56 -5.23 10.11
C ALA A 200 -5.49 -4.77 11.58
N GLU A 201 -5.01 -3.54 11.83
CA GLU A 201 -5.00 -2.95 13.16
C GLU A 201 -6.42 -2.73 13.71
N ALA A 202 -7.33 -2.21 12.90
CA ALA A 202 -8.74 -2.03 13.27
C ALA A 202 -9.42 -3.35 13.64
N ASN A 203 -9.19 -4.41 12.85
CA ASN A 203 -9.71 -5.75 13.15
C ASN A 203 -9.15 -6.30 14.47
N LYS A 204 -7.86 -6.14 14.71
CA LYS A 204 -7.23 -6.57 15.97
C LYS A 204 -7.82 -5.83 17.17
N ALA A 205 -8.05 -4.53 17.06
CA ALA A 205 -8.68 -3.72 18.09
C ALA A 205 -10.13 -4.15 18.35
N LYS A 206 -10.92 -4.39 17.28
CA LYS A 206 -12.30 -4.93 17.37
C LYS A 206 -12.32 -6.25 18.14
N SER A 207 -11.48 -7.21 17.76
CA SER A 207 -11.43 -8.51 18.43
C SER A 207 -11.03 -8.39 19.90
N PHE A 208 -10.05 -7.55 20.22
CA PHE A 208 -9.62 -7.32 21.60
C PHE A 208 -10.73 -6.69 22.45
N TYR A 209 -11.43 -5.69 21.92
CA TYR A 209 -12.56 -5.06 22.58
C TYR A 209 -13.68 -6.05 22.88
N LEU A 210 -14.10 -6.84 21.88
CA LEU A 210 -15.18 -7.81 22.05
C LEU A 210 -14.81 -8.91 23.06
N ALA A 211 -13.58 -9.41 23.02
CA ALA A 211 -13.10 -10.39 23.98
C ALA A 211 -13.15 -9.88 25.42
N ASN A 212 -12.63 -8.67 25.67
CA ASN A 212 -12.60 -8.09 27.02
C ASN A 212 -14.01 -7.76 27.53
N MET A 213 -14.82 -7.08 26.71
CA MET A 213 -16.19 -6.71 27.09
C MET A 213 -17.03 -7.94 27.42
N SER A 214 -16.85 -9.06 26.70
CA SER A 214 -17.58 -10.28 27.00
C SER A 214 -17.24 -10.84 28.39
N HIS A 215 -15.98 -10.83 28.80
CA HIS A 215 -15.59 -11.24 30.15
C HIS A 215 -16.21 -10.34 31.24
N GLU A 216 -16.20 -9.02 31.00
CA GLU A 216 -16.78 -8.04 31.91
C GLU A 216 -18.30 -8.14 32.01
N ILE A 217 -19.00 -8.54 30.93
CA ILE A 217 -20.47 -8.71 30.93
C ILE A 217 -20.88 -10.08 31.47
N ARG A 218 -20.12 -11.15 31.19
CA ARG A 218 -20.43 -12.51 31.65
C ARG A 218 -20.56 -12.60 33.17
N THR A 219 -19.67 -11.93 33.89
CA THR A 219 -19.64 -11.98 35.37
C THR A 219 -20.91 -11.43 36.02
N PRO A 220 -21.35 -10.18 35.77
CA PRO A 220 -22.60 -9.66 36.32
C PRO A 220 -23.83 -10.38 35.76
N LEU A 221 -23.80 -10.82 34.50
CA LEU A 221 -24.93 -11.52 33.90
C LEU A 221 -25.15 -12.90 34.53
N ASN A 222 -24.08 -13.66 34.77
CA ASN A 222 -24.15 -14.93 35.50
C ASN A 222 -24.64 -14.72 36.94
N ALA A 223 -24.28 -13.62 37.59
CA ALA A 223 -24.80 -13.29 38.92
C ALA A 223 -26.32 -13.02 38.88
N ILE A 224 -26.81 -12.27 37.89
CA ILE A 224 -28.26 -12.03 37.70
C ILE A 224 -29.01 -13.34 37.44
N ILE A 225 -28.47 -14.21 36.57
CA ILE A 225 -29.05 -15.53 36.30
C ILE A 225 -29.11 -16.35 37.59
N GLY A 226 -28.00 -16.44 38.34
CA GLY A 226 -27.96 -17.18 39.60
C GLY A 226 -28.93 -16.64 40.66
N TYR A 227 -29.02 -15.32 40.83
CA TYR A 227 -30.00 -14.73 41.76
C TYR A 227 -31.45 -15.00 41.31
N SER A 228 -31.74 -14.91 40.01
CA SER A 228 -33.07 -15.22 39.50
C SER A 228 -33.45 -16.69 39.71
N GLU A 229 -32.48 -17.60 39.66
CA GLU A 229 -32.67 -19.04 39.87
C GLU A 229 -32.94 -19.35 41.34
N LEU A 230 -32.17 -18.76 42.27
CA LEU A 230 -32.44 -18.85 43.72
C LEU A 230 -33.83 -18.29 44.09
N MET A 231 -34.20 -17.13 43.52
CA MET A 231 -35.51 -16.53 43.79
C MET A 231 -36.66 -17.34 43.18
N LEU A 232 -36.42 -18.08 42.09
CA LEU A 232 -37.40 -19.00 41.51
C LEU A 232 -37.66 -20.18 42.44
N GLU A 233 -36.60 -20.76 43.03
CA GLU A 233 -36.71 -21.83 44.03
C GLU A 233 -37.53 -21.36 45.25
N ASP A 234 -37.25 -20.16 45.77
CA ASP A 234 -38.02 -19.57 46.86
C ASP A 234 -39.50 -19.34 46.47
N ALA A 235 -39.76 -18.81 45.27
CA ALA A 235 -41.11 -18.55 44.78
C ALA A 235 -41.92 -19.85 44.56
N GLU A 236 -41.25 -20.95 44.21
CA GLU A 236 -41.83 -22.30 44.17
C GLU A 236 -42.18 -22.80 45.56
N GLU A 237 -41.26 -22.68 46.53
CA GLU A 237 -41.49 -23.12 47.91
C GLU A 237 -42.64 -22.36 48.58
N TYR A 238 -42.75 -21.06 48.32
CA TYR A 238 -43.80 -20.21 48.90
C TYR A 238 -45.09 -20.12 48.06
N GLU A 239 -45.19 -20.88 46.96
CA GLU A 239 -46.34 -20.89 46.04
C GLU A 239 -46.80 -19.48 45.60
N ILE A 240 -45.87 -18.65 45.07
CA ILE A 240 -46.15 -17.28 44.61
C ILE A 240 -46.13 -17.21 43.07
N PRO A 241 -47.23 -17.51 42.35
CA PRO A 241 -47.21 -17.80 40.92
C PRO A 241 -46.82 -16.58 40.07
N THR A 242 -47.23 -15.39 40.49
CA THR A 242 -46.91 -14.13 39.76
C THR A 242 -45.43 -13.80 39.83
N LEU A 243 -44.78 -14.06 40.97
CA LEU A 243 -43.35 -13.83 41.14
C LEU A 243 -42.54 -14.85 40.33
N GLN A 244 -42.99 -16.11 40.31
CA GLN A 244 -42.46 -17.17 39.46
C GLN A 244 -42.46 -16.76 37.97
N GLU A 245 -43.58 -16.24 37.46
CA GLU A 245 -43.70 -15.85 36.05
C GLU A 245 -42.71 -14.73 35.68
N ASP A 246 -42.57 -13.71 36.54
CA ASP A 246 -41.68 -12.58 36.30
C ASP A 246 -40.20 -12.97 36.42
N LEU A 247 -39.83 -13.77 37.42
CA LEU A 247 -38.45 -14.25 37.57
C LEU A 247 -38.05 -15.18 36.42
N ASN A 248 -38.96 -16.00 35.92
CA ASN A 248 -38.69 -16.87 34.78
C ASN A 248 -38.41 -16.04 33.51
N LYS A 249 -39.12 -14.91 33.31
CA LYS A 249 -38.81 -13.95 32.22
C LYS A 249 -37.42 -13.35 32.36
N VAL A 250 -37.00 -12.96 33.58
CA VAL A 250 -35.64 -12.43 33.85
C VAL A 250 -34.59 -13.50 33.57
N HIS A 251 -34.80 -14.71 34.06
CA HIS A 251 -33.89 -15.84 33.90
C HIS A 251 -33.68 -16.20 32.41
N ILE A 252 -34.78 -16.37 31.66
CA ILE A 252 -34.74 -16.64 30.22
C ILE A 252 -34.04 -15.50 29.46
N SER A 253 -34.34 -14.24 29.79
CA SER A 253 -33.72 -13.09 29.13
C SER A 253 -32.21 -13.02 29.40
N GLY A 254 -31.78 -13.32 30.62
CA GLY A 254 -30.38 -13.40 31.00
C GLY A 254 -29.63 -14.50 30.23
N LYS A 255 -30.19 -15.71 30.15
CA LYS A 255 -29.65 -16.81 29.36
C LYS A 255 -29.55 -16.45 27.88
N ASN A 256 -30.60 -15.86 27.30
CA ASN A 256 -30.60 -15.44 25.90
C ASN A 256 -29.52 -14.39 25.59
N LEU A 257 -29.33 -13.40 26.47
CA LEU A 257 -28.28 -12.39 26.30
C LEU A 257 -26.88 -13.03 26.37
N LEU A 258 -26.67 -13.99 27.26
CA LEU A 258 -25.40 -14.71 27.37
C LEU A 258 -25.08 -15.49 26.09
N THR A 259 -26.09 -16.16 25.50
CA THR A 259 -25.95 -16.83 24.20
C THR A 259 -25.56 -15.85 23.11
N LEU A 260 -26.27 -14.72 22.97
CA LEU A 260 -25.95 -13.70 21.96
C LEU A 260 -24.53 -13.16 22.09
N ILE A 261 -24.06 -12.95 23.32
CA ILE A 261 -22.69 -12.50 23.58
C ILE A 261 -21.67 -13.56 23.13
N ASN A 262 -21.92 -14.83 23.43
CA ASN A 262 -21.05 -15.92 23.00
C ASN A 262 -21.06 -16.07 21.47
N ASP A 263 -22.21 -15.95 20.81
CA ASP A 263 -22.33 -16.00 19.35
C ASP A 263 -21.49 -14.89 18.67
N VAL A 264 -21.56 -13.66 19.20
CA VAL A 264 -20.76 -12.53 18.70
C VAL A 264 -19.26 -12.76 18.92
N LEU A 265 -18.87 -13.35 20.05
CA LEU A 265 -17.49 -13.71 20.31
C LEU A 265 -16.97 -14.78 19.35
N ASP A 266 -17.74 -15.84 19.14
CA ASP A 266 -17.33 -16.95 18.29
C ASP A 266 -17.25 -16.51 16.84
N LEU A 267 -18.18 -15.69 16.36
CA LEU A 267 -18.08 -15.01 15.07
C LEU A 267 -16.78 -14.18 14.97
N SER A 268 -16.43 -13.44 16.02
CA SER A 268 -15.20 -12.63 16.05
C SER A 268 -13.92 -13.47 16.02
N LYS A 269 -13.92 -14.68 16.61
CA LYS A 269 -12.81 -15.63 16.52
C LYS A 269 -12.70 -16.22 15.12
N ILE A 270 -13.82 -16.53 14.48
CA ILE A 270 -13.87 -17.02 13.08
C ILE A 270 -13.30 -15.96 12.13
N GLU A 271 -13.77 -14.71 12.21
CA GLU A 271 -13.28 -13.59 11.39
C GLU A 271 -11.78 -13.36 11.56
N ALA A 272 -11.25 -13.57 12.77
CA ALA A 272 -9.83 -13.43 13.09
C ALA A 272 -8.98 -14.68 12.79
N GLY A 273 -9.59 -15.79 12.32
CA GLY A 273 -8.90 -17.05 12.08
C GLY A 273 -8.35 -17.72 13.35
N LYS A 274 -8.96 -17.46 14.51
CA LYS A 274 -8.54 -17.94 15.84
C LYS A 274 -9.44 -19.03 16.42
N MET A 275 -10.40 -19.54 15.64
CA MET A 275 -11.24 -20.65 16.08
C MET A 275 -10.44 -21.95 15.97
N GLU A 276 -10.11 -22.54 17.12
CA GLU A 276 -9.47 -23.85 17.19
C GLU A 276 -10.53 -24.94 17.04
N VAL A 277 -10.24 -25.95 16.23
CA VAL A 277 -11.09 -27.14 16.05
C VAL A 277 -10.32 -28.34 16.56
N PHE A 278 -10.95 -29.11 17.46
CA PHE A 278 -10.42 -30.35 17.97
C PHE A 278 -11.06 -31.51 17.20
N LEU A 279 -10.26 -32.28 16.47
CA LEU A 279 -10.72 -33.42 15.70
C LEU A 279 -10.74 -34.65 16.61
N GLU A 280 -11.93 -35.24 16.78
CA GLU A 280 -12.16 -36.42 17.61
C GLU A 280 -13.08 -37.40 16.86
N ASP A 281 -12.95 -38.70 17.17
CA ASP A 281 -13.85 -39.73 16.64
C ASP A 281 -15.22 -39.63 17.34
N ILE A 282 -16.29 -39.48 16.54
CA ILE A 282 -17.66 -39.29 17.02
C ILE A 282 -18.59 -40.38 16.47
N GLU A 283 -19.41 -40.98 17.34
CA GLU A 283 -20.45 -41.92 16.94
C GLU A 283 -21.70 -41.17 16.47
N ILE A 284 -21.98 -41.21 15.17
CA ILE A 284 -23.08 -40.43 14.56
C ILE A 284 -24.45 -40.79 15.15
N ASN A 285 -24.70 -42.07 15.46
CA ASN A 285 -25.98 -42.49 16.04
C ASN A 285 -26.24 -41.82 17.39
N GLN A 286 -25.22 -41.76 18.24
CA GLN A 286 -25.31 -41.12 19.54
C GLN A 286 -25.50 -39.60 19.41
N LEU A 287 -24.75 -38.95 18.50
CA LEU A 287 -24.90 -37.51 18.27
C LEU A 287 -26.31 -37.15 17.79
N VAL A 288 -26.90 -37.95 16.90
CA VAL A 288 -28.26 -37.72 16.39
C VAL A 288 -29.30 -37.89 17.49
N GLU A 289 -29.17 -38.91 18.35
CA GLU A 289 -30.06 -39.15 19.48
C GLU A 289 -29.98 -37.99 20.51
N GLU A 290 -28.77 -37.50 20.80
CA GLU A 290 -28.58 -36.32 21.65
C GLU A 290 -29.24 -35.06 21.06
N ILE A 291 -29.10 -34.84 19.76
CA ILE A 291 -29.75 -33.70 19.08
C ILE A 291 -31.27 -33.85 19.12
N GLU A 292 -31.82 -35.04 18.90
CA GLU A 292 -33.27 -35.31 18.96
C GLU A 292 -33.82 -34.96 20.34
N VAL A 293 -33.19 -35.46 21.41
CA VAL A 293 -33.59 -35.16 22.79
C VAL A 293 -33.59 -33.66 23.07
N THR A 294 -32.58 -32.93 22.58
CA THR A 294 -32.43 -31.50 22.85
C THR A 294 -33.39 -30.63 22.03
N THR A 295 -33.78 -31.07 20.82
CA THR A 295 -34.60 -30.29 19.88
C THR A 295 -36.09 -30.63 19.93
N HIS A 296 -36.45 -31.84 20.35
CA HIS A 296 -37.83 -32.31 20.42
C HIS A 296 -38.78 -31.39 21.23
N PRO A 297 -38.40 -30.84 22.41
CA PRO A 297 -39.27 -29.92 23.15
C PRO A 297 -39.56 -28.62 22.39
N LEU A 298 -38.59 -28.09 21.65
CA LEU A 298 -38.72 -26.91 20.80
C LEU A 298 -39.58 -27.18 19.56
N ALA A 299 -39.43 -28.36 18.96
CA ALA A 299 -40.23 -28.80 17.83
C ALA A 299 -41.71 -28.95 18.22
N GLN A 300 -42.00 -29.61 19.35
CA GLN A 300 -43.36 -29.74 19.87
C GLN A 300 -43.99 -28.39 20.23
N LYS A 301 -43.23 -27.50 20.89
CA LYS A 301 -43.71 -26.14 21.21
C LYS A 301 -44.10 -25.33 19.97
N ASN A 302 -43.41 -25.54 18.85
CA ASN A 302 -43.65 -24.82 17.61
C ASN A 302 -44.51 -25.61 16.58
N ASN A 303 -45.04 -26.79 16.95
CA ASN A 303 -45.76 -27.70 16.05
C ASN A 303 -44.99 -28.10 14.78
N ASN A 304 -43.66 -28.21 14.89
CA ASN A 304 -42.82 -28.72 13.79
C ASN A 304 -42.84 -30.25 13.79
N THR A 305 -43.04 -30.86 12.62
CA THR A 305 -42.82 -32.29 12.40
C THR A 305 -41.36 -32.53 12.01
N LEU A 306 -40.66 -33.32 12.83
CA LEU A 306 -39.29 -33.82 12.58
C LEU A 306 -39.34 -35.09 11.73
#